data_AF-A0A660MKU4-F1
#
_entry.id   AF-A0A660MKU4-F1
#
_cell.length_a   1.000
_cell.length_b   1.000
_cell.length_c   1.000
_cell.angle_alpha   90.00
_cell.angle_beta   90.00
_cell.angle_gamma   90.00
#
_symmetry.space_group_name_H-M   'P 1'
#
loop_
_entity.id
_entity.type
_entity.pdbx_description
1 polymer ?
#
loop_
_entity_poly.entity_id
_entity_poly.type
_entity_poly.pdbx_seq_one_letter_code
_entity_poly.pdbx_strand_id
1 'polypeptide(L)'
;MNHAVEHFLHVLQEQDAAGYAYPPADAAALAAFEAAHGITLPPALRELYQVMNGQESEVLNAVPYRLLPLAEIPQVQARLLAHIEQAFGADWAAFRLPDFEDGEAVREVLFDAARLPVFQNTNNDFYCLDFIPAPDGVQGQIVAVMGEPTPDDMAPLLLMFDTFEECLEDIAVDMSDDTPLDIESFLAQTGEDLDAFGDLLGIAQQDFGAYDAAVEAHIVRTLGETDGVLRHMAEDDDLKRIHIHHLAANETRPFQVLITSGMGDPAQAGQEEAAARTELVLLLPPQWNIQADDPAAAWPLQWLQIIAQMPVPPSFAPGRGRIIALDRDRKETLPGTPFGGFFLYPPLVSLPQDFLHLTLPDGGEVTFLALLPLYPAEIALLEEENGLARLFAAFSQHQVTECVDATRPDCAS
;
A
#
# COMPACT_ATOMS: atom_id res chain seq x y z
N MET A 1 20.19 17.11 21.75
CA MET A 1 19.96 15.79 21.15
C MET A 1 21.07 15.59 20.14
N ASN A 2 21.40 14.37 19.70
CA ASN A 2 22.43 14.17 18.67
C ASN A 2 22.03 14.97 17.41
N HIS A 3 22.99 15.59 16.71
CA HIS A 3 22.72 16.45 15.55
C HIS A 3 22.01 15.71 14.41
N ALA A 4 22.47 14.50 14.07
CA ALA A 4 21.86 13.67 13.02
C ALA A 4 20.43 13.27 13.37
N VAL A 5 20.17 13.00 14.66
CA VAL A 5 18.82 12.71 15.17
C VAL A 5 17.94 13.96 15.10
N GLU A 6 18.45 15.13 15.50
CA GLU A 6 17.73 16.41 15.38
C GLU A 6 17.37 16.71 13.91
N HIS A 7 18.30 16.49 12.99
CA HIS A 7 18.10 16.74 11.56
C HIS A 7 17.09 15.78 10.94
N PHE A 8 17.24 14.46 11.14
CA PHE A 8 16.30 13.47 10.63
C PHE A 8 14.86 13.71 11.12
N LEU A 9 14.69 14.03 12.42
CA LEU A 9 13.37 14.36 12.97
C LEU A 9 12.77 15.64 12.39
N HIS A 10 13.62 16.62 12.04
CA HIS A 10 13.19 17.84 11.39
C HIS A 10 12.69 17.54 9.97
N VAL A 11 13.46 16.76 9.19
CA VAL A 11 13.07 16.34 7.84
C VAL A 11 11.77 15.53 7.86
N LEU A 12 11.60 14.61 8.83
CA LEU A 12 10.33 13.90 9.00
C LEU A 12 9.13 14.83 9.26
N GLN A 13 9.34 15.96 9.95
CA GLN A 13 8.27 16.95 10.15
C GLN A 13 8.00 17.75 8.87
N GLU A 14 9.04 18.11 8.12
CA GLU A 14 8.91 18.83 6.85
C GLU A 14 8.19 17.99 5.79
N GLN A 15 8.45 16.67 5.77
CA GLN A 15 7.81 15.71 4.86
C GLN A 15 6.46 15.16 5.36
N ASP A 16 5.89 15.74 6.43
CA ASP A 16 4.64 15.29 7.09
C ASP A 16 4.63 13.79 7.45
N ALA A 17 5.82 13.21 7.65
CA ALA A 17 6.04 11.78 7.91
C ALA A 17 6.17 11.46 9.42
N ALA A 18 6.16 12.48 10.28
CA ALA A 18 6.22 12.32 11.73
C ALA A 18 5.00 11.60 12.32
N GLY A 19 3.84 11.62 11.64
CA GLY A 19 2.60 10.97 12.07
C GLY A 19 2.67 9.44 12.11
N TYR A 20 3.57 8.83 11.32
CA TYR A 20 3.76 7.38 11.24
C TYR A 20 4.64 6.81 12.36
N ALA A 21 5.17 7.66 13.25
CA ALA A 21 6.08 7.24 14.30
C ALA A 21 5.33 6.54 15.45
N TYR A 22 5.81 5.37 15.85
CA TYR A 22 5.32 4.73 17.08
C TYR A 22 5.79 5.48 18.32
N PRO A 23 5.04 5.39 19.45
CA PRO A 23 5.45 6.01 20.70
C PRO A 23 6.88 5.63 21.11
N PRO A 24 7.62 6.54 21.78
CA PRO A 24 8.97 6.30 22.29
C PRO A 24 9.18 4.95 22.96
N ALA A 25 10.33 4.32 22.71
CA ALA A 25 10.77 3.16 23.46
C ALA A 25 11.25 3.60 24.85
N ASP A 26 10.76 2.92 25.89
CA ASP A 26 11.25 3.17 27.24
C ASP A 26 12.64 2.52 27.47
N ALA A 27 13.31 2.94 28.55
CA ALA A 27 14.65 2.44 28.86
C ALA A 27 14.70 0.93 29.13
N ALA A 28 13.60 0.33 29.59
CA ALA A 28 13.54 -1.10 29.86
C ALA A 28 13.40 -1.91 28.57
N ALA A 29 12.60 -1.44 27.61
CA ALA A 29 12.46 -2.02 26.28
C ALA A 29 13.80 -2.01 25.53
N LEU A 30 14.51 -0.88 25.56
CA LEU A 30 15.84 -0.75 24.93
C LEU A 30 16.87 -1.69 25.57
N ALA A 31 16.93 -1.74 26.90
CA ALA A 31 17.84 -2.63 27.61
C ALA A 31 17.50 -4.12 27.36
N ALA A 32 16.22 -4.46 27.27
CA ALA A 32 15.78 -5.81 26.94
C ALA A 32 16.16 -6.19 25.50
N PHE A 33 16.00 -5.28 24.55
CA PHE A 33 16.39 -5.47 23.16
C PHE A 33 17.90 -5.69 23.02
N GLU A 34 18.71 -4.83 23.65
CA GLU A 34 20.18 -4.97 23.66
C GLU A 34 20.63 -6.29 24.30
N ALA A 35 20.03 -6.67 25.43
CA ALA A 35 20.33 -7.92 26.10
C ALA A 35 19.92 -9.15 25.27
N ALA A 36 18.79 -9.09 24.56
CA ALA A 36 18.30 -10.18 23.71
C ALA A 36 19.22 -10.44 22.51
N HIS A 37 19.82 -9.38 21.95
CA HIS A 37 20.70 -9.46 20.78
C HIS A 37 22.19 -9.51 21.16
N GLY A 38 22.54 -9.28 22.43
CA GLY A 38 23.94 -9.26 22.90
C GLY A 38 24.74 -8.08 22.35
N ILE A 39 24.08 -6.95 22.07
CA ILE A 39 24.67 -5.75 21.46
C ILE A 39 24.51 -4.52 22.35
N THR A 40 25.24 -3.46 22.02
CA THR A 40 24.98 -2.10 22.53
C THR A 40 24.58 -1.25 21.33
N LEU A 41 23.42 -0.60 21.38
CA LEU A 41 22.98 0.27 20.29
C LEU A 41 23.89 1.50 20.19
N PRO A 42 24.21 1.99 18.98
CA PRO A 42 24.86 3.29 18.81
C PRO A 42 24.10 4.39 19.57
N PRO A 43 24.79 5.34 20.23
CA PRO A 43 24.13 6.36 21.04
C PRO A 43 23.05 7.15 20.28
N ALA A 44 23.29 7.50 19.01
CA ALA A 44 22.32 8.19 18.16
C ALA A 44 21.08 7.34 17.87
N LEU A 45 21.24 6.06 17.51
CA LEU A 45 20.10 5.17 17.29
C LEU A 45 19.30 4.93 18.58
N ARG A 46 20.00 4.79 19.71
CA ARG A 46 19.34 4.67 21.02
C ARG A 46 18.50 5.92 21.33
N GLU A 47 19.06 7.10 21.09
CA GLU A 47 18.36 8.38 21.28
C GLU A 47 17.17 8.50 20.32
N LEU A 48 17.31 8.10 19.05
CA LEU A 48 16.22 8.07 18.08
C LEU A 48 15.07 7.18 18.55
N TYR A 49 15.35 5.97 19.04
CA TYR A 49 14.32 5.09 19.60
C TYR A 49 13.65 5.64 20.88
N GLN A 50 14.36 6.46 21.67
CA GLN A 50 13.79 7.17 22.82
C GLN A 50 12.88 8.34 22.41
N VAL A 51 12.89 8.73 21.13
CA VAL A 51 11.98 9.75 20.57
C VAL A 51 10.86 9.08 19.76
N MET A 52 11.15 8.00 19.04
CA MET A 52 10.18 7.27 18.20
C MET A 52 10.58 5.79 18.07
N ASN A 53 9.71 4.85 18.45
CA ASN A 53 10.03 3.42 18.40
C ASN A 53 9.82 2.81 17.00
N GLY A 54 10.52 3.35 16.00
CA GLY A 54 10.28 3.01 14.60
C GLY A 54 9.01 3.67 14.05
N GLN A 55 8.66 3.27 12.83
CA GLN A 55 7.53 3.81 12.08
C GLN A 55 6.66 2.70 11.51
N GLU A 56 5.41 3.01 11.24
CA GLU A 56 4.51 2.18 10.45
C GLU A 56 5.10 1.91 9.04
N SER A 57 4.82 0.76 8.46
CA SER A 57 5.30 0.40 7.10
C SER A 57 4.84 1.39 6.04
N GLU A 58 3.71 2.05 6.28
CA GLU A 58 3.07 3.00 5.39
C GLU A 58 3.89 4.29 5.20
N VAL A 59 4.86 4.57 6.08
CA VAL A 59 5.75 5.73 5.92
C VAL A 59 6.58 5.67 4.64
N LEU A 60 6.84 4.47 4.11
CA LEU A 60 7.53 4.27 2.82
C LEU A 60 6.73 4.80 1.62
N ASN A 61 5.46 5.17 1.83
CA ASN A 61 4.67 5.87 0.82
C ASN A 61 4.90 7.39 0.81
N ALA A 62 5.40 7.93 1.92
CA ALA A 62 5.62 9.37 2.10
C ALA A 62 7.10 9.73 1.95
N VAL A 63 8.00 8.86 2.42
CA VAL A 63 9.45 9.07 2.41
C VAL A 63 10.18 7.79 2.01
N PRO A 64 11.37 7.89 1.37
CA PRO A 64 12.07 6.72 0.84
C PRO A 64 12.61 5.74 1.89
N TYR A 65 12.62 6.12 3.17
CA TYR A 65 13.17 5.30 4.26
C TYR A 65 12.22 5.19 5.45
N ARG A 66 12.32 4.05 6.12
CA ARG A 66 11.55 3.71 7.32
C ARG A 66 12.47 3.18 8.40
N LEU A 67 12.38 3.77 9.60
CA LEU A 67 12.99 3.19 10.80
C LEU A 67 12.16 1.97 11.25
N LEU A 68 12.79 0.81 11.32
CA LEU A 68 12.12 -0.42 11.77
C LEU A 68 11.82 -0.37 13.28
N PRO A 69 10.59 -0.72 13.71
CA PRO A 69 10.26 -0.86 15.13
C PRO A 69 11.08 -1.98 15.77
N LEU A 70 11.54 -1.79 17.02
CA LEU A 70 12.30 -2.81 17.75
C LEU A 70 11.58 -4.17 17.82
N ALA A 71 10.25 -4.14 17.86
CA ALA A 71 9.41 -5.33 17.94
C ALA A 71 9.23 -6.06 16.60
N GLU A 72 9.62 -5.45 15.48
CA GLU A 72 9.50 -5.99 14.11
C GLU A 72 10.83 -6.55 13.58
N ILE A 73 11.97 -6.11 14.12
CA ILE A 73 13.31 -6.54 13.71
C ILE A 73 13.46 -8.08 13.68
N PRO A 74 13.02 -8.85 14.70
CA PRO A 74 13.12 -10.31 14.66
C PRO A 74 12.30 -10.96 13.54
N GLN A 75 11.14 -10.39 13.19
CA GLN A 75 10.27 -10.88 12.12
C GLN A 75 10.90 -10.58 10.75
N VAL A 76 11.49 -9.40 10.57
CA VAL A 76 12.25 -9.04 9.37
C VAL A 76 13.41 -10.00 9.16
N GLN A 77 14.20 -10.26 10.21
CA GLN A 77 15.30 -11.22 10.16
C GLN A 77 14.82 -12.63 9.80
N ALA A 78 13.70 -13.09 10.37
CA ALA A 78 13.13 -14.40 10.06
C ALA A 78 12.66 -14.48 8.59
N ARG A 79 12.04 -13.42 8.07
CA ARG A 79 11.60 -13.35 6.67
C ARG A 79 12.78 -13.35 5.71
N LEU A 80 13.80 -12.54 5.99
CA LEU A 80 15.02 -12.46 5.17
C LEU A 80 15.73 -13.82 5.12
N LEU A 81 15.88 -14.50 6.28
CA LEU A 81 16.46 -15.83 6.32
C LEU A 81 15.62 -16.85 5.54
N ALA A 82 14.30 -16.84 5.69
CA ALA A 82 13.42 -17.75 4.96
C ALA A 82 13.52 -17.57 3.44
N HIS A 83 13.61 -16.33 2.97
CA HIS A 83 13.82 -16.03 1.55
C HIS A 83 15.19 -16.53 1.07
N ILE A 84 16.26 -16.27 1.83
CA ILE A 84 17.61 -16.75 1.50
C ILE A 84 17.65 -18.29 1.43
N GLU A 85 17.03 -18.97 2.39
CA GLU A 85 16.93 -20.44 2.38
C GLU A 85 16.17 -20.96 1.15
N GLN A 86 15.13 -20.24 0.72
CA GLN A 86 14.36 -20.58 -0.47
C GLN A 86 15.15 -20.34 -1.78
N ALA A 87 15.82 -19.20 -1.91
CA ALA A 87 16.50 -18.78 -3.13
C ALA A 87 17.86 -19.47 -3.33
N PHE A 88 18.62 -19.69 -2.25
CA PHE A 88 19.98 -20.24 -2.30
C PHE A 88 20.07 -21.70 -1.81
N GLY A 89 18.98 -22.23 -1.25
CA GLY A 89 18.90 -23.61 -0.76
C GLY A 89 19.65 -23.83 0.57
N ALA A 90 19.78 -25.10 0.98
CA ALA A 90 20.33 -25.48 2.28
C ALA A 90 21.79 -25.08 2.51
N ASP A 91 22.54 -24.78 1.45
CA ASP A 91 23.96 -24.41 1.50
C ASP A 91 24.19 -22.88 1.41
N TRP A 92 23.14 -22.06 1.60
CA TRP A 92 23.23 -20.60 1.51
C TRP A 92 24.37 -19.99 2.34
N ALA A 93 24.70 -20.57 3.51
CA ALA A 93 25.78 -20.08 4.37
C ALA A 93 27.19 -20.30 3.77
N ALA A 94 27.31 -21.27 2.86
CA ALA A 94 28.52 -21.54 2.09
C ALA A 94 28.54 -20.78 0.74
N PHE A 95 27.44 -20.12 0.36
CA PHE A 95 27.39 -19.30 -0.84
C PHE A 95 28.40 -18.16 -0.76
N ARG A 96 29.03 -17.86 -1.89
CA ARG A 96 30.03 -16.80 -2.03
C ARG A 96 29.61 -15.90 -3.18
N LEU A 97 29.59 -14.61 -2.90
CA LEU A 97 29.20 -13.56 -3.81
C LEU A 97 30.27 -13.42 -4.90
N PRO A 98 29.90 -13.48 -6.19
CA PRO A 98 30.82 -13.17 -7.27
C PRO A 98 31.36 -11.75 -7.10
N ASP A 99 32.69 -11.58 -7.18
CA ASP A 99 33.35 -10.27 -7.20
C ASP A 99 33.01 -9.34 -6.01
N PHE A 100 32.81 -9.90 -4.80
CA PHE A 100 32.54 -9.11 -3.59
C PHE A 100 33.74 -8.26 -3.16
N GLU A 101 33.64 -6.95 -3.37
CA GLU A 101 34.75 -6.00 -3.15
C GLU A 101 34.96 -5.65 -1.67
N ASP A 102 33.90 -5.73 -0.84
CA ASP A 102 33.94 -5.32 0.57
C ASP A 102 34.44 -6.42 1.54
N GLY A 103 34.97 -7.53 1.04
CA GLY A 103 35.29 -8.72 1.84
C GLY A 103 36.34 -8.53 2.96
N GLU A 104 37.13 -7.45 2.91
CA GLU A 104 38.08 -7.09 3.98
C GLU A 104 37.36 -6.47 5.19
N ALA A 105 36.28 -5.72 4.96
CA ALA A 105 35.52 -4.99 5.97
C ALA A 105 34.20 -5.66 6.36
N VAL A 106 33.53 -6.34 5.43
CA VAL A 106 32.24 -7.01 5.64
C VAL A 106 32.41 -8.52 5.54
N ARG A 107 31.86 -9.26 6.52
CA ARG A 107 31.80 -10.72 6.40
C ARG A 107 30.87 -11.11 5.25
N GLU A 108 31.43 -11.83 4.29
CA GLU A 108 30.73 -12.39 3.12
C GLU A 108 29.81 -13.56 3.51
N VAL A 109 28.73 -13.23 4.20
CA VAL A 109 27.63 -14.12 4.55
C VAL A 109 26.32 -13.40 4.27
N LEU A 110 25.40 -14.06 3.54
CA LEU A 110 24.11 -13.49 3.14
C LEU A 110 23.24 -13.12 4.34
N PHE A 111 23.36 -13.85 5.45
CA PHE A 111 22.60 -13.61 6.67
C PHE A 111 23.40 -13.94 7.93
N ASP A 112 23.26 -13.12 8.96
CA ASP A 112 23.70 -13.38 10.32
C ASP A 112 22.83 -12.55 11.29
N ALA A 113 22.39 -13.14 12.40
CA ALA A 113 21.50 -12.46 13.35
C ALA A 113 22.14 -11.25 14.03
N ALA A 114 23.47 -11.18 14.05
CA ALA A 114 24.21 -10.02 14.56
C ALA A 114 24.33 -8.86 13.54
N ARG A 115 23.81 -9.04 12.31
CA ARG A 115 23.58 -7.96 11.34
C ARG A 115 22.13 -7.51 11.48
N LEU A 116 21.91 -6.41 12.22
CA LEU A 116 20.59 -5.98 12.67
C LEU A 116 19.97 -4.97 11.70
N PRO A 117 18.87 -5.30 10.99
CA PRO A 117 18.19 -4.35 10.12
C PRO A 117 17.54 -3.26 10.95
N VAL A 118 17.89 -1.99 10.68
CA VAL A 118 17.38 -0.84 11.43
C VAL A 118 16.60 0.13 10.55
N PHE A 119 16.98 0.28 9.28
CA PHE A 119 16.17 0.98 8.27
C PHE A 119 15.79 0.05 7.12
N GLN A 120 14.66 0.34 6.51
CA GLN A 120 14.18 -0.24 5.27
C GLN A 120 13.97 0.89 4.26
N ASN A 121 14.34 0.70 2.98
CA ASN A 121 14.00 1.63 1.91
C ASN A 121 12.81 1.11 1.06
N THR A 122 12.35 1.93 0.11
CA THR A 122 11.26 1.60 -0.82
C THR A 122 11.59 0.44 -1.77
N ASN A 123 12.87 0.17 -2.03
CA ASN A 123 13.33 -0.98 -2.82
C ASN A 123 13.36 -2.29 -2.01
N ASN A 124 12.89 -2.26 -0.75
CA ASN A 124 12.94 -3.37 0.18
C ASN A 124 14.37 -3.80 0.57
N ASP A 125 15.34 -2.90 0.47
CA ASP A 125 16.67 -3.10 1.04
C ASP A 125 16.69 -2.70 2.51
N PHE A 126 17.54 -3.37 3.28
CA PHE A 126 17.72 -3.16 4.70
C PHE A 126 19.10 -2.61 5.01
N TYR A 127 19.13 -1.46 5.68
CA TYR A 127 20.36 -0.89 6.23
C TYR A 127 20.56 -1.49 7.60
N CYS A 128 21.59 -2.34 7.70
CA CYS A 128 21.81 -3.16 8.86
C CYS A 128 23.06 -2.72 9.63
N LEU A 129 22.93 -2.61 10.95
CA LEU A 129 24.08 -2.49 11.84
C LEU A 129 24.83 -3.82 11.91
N ASP A 130 26.09 -3.82 11.49
CA ASP A 130 26.95 -4.99 11.50
C ASP A 130 27.78 -5.06 12.78
N PHE A 131 27.38 -5.93 13.72
CA PHE A 131 28.12 -6.15 14.97
C PHE A 131 29.20 -7.23 14.88
N ILE A 132 29.37 -7.83 13.69
CA ILE A 132 30.33 -8.90 13.41
C ILE A 132 31.09 -8.60 12.11
N PRO A 133 31.76 -7.44 11.99
CA PRO A 133 32.49 -7.09 10.78
C PRO A 133 33.61 -8.11 10.47
N ALA A 134 34.14 -8.05 9.25
CA ALA A 134 35.41 -8.70 8.93
C ALA A 134 36.59 -7.97 9.61
N PRO A 135 37.81 -8.52 9.60
CA PRO A 135 38.92 -8.00 10.40
C PRO A 135 39.24 -6.51 10.22
N ASP A 136 39.02 -5.95 9.04
CA ASP A 136 39.31 -4.54 8.74
C ASP A 136 38.05 -3.65 8.83
N GLY A 137 36.90 -4.23 9.18
CA GLY A 137 35.64 -3.49 9.32
C GLY A 137 35.44 -2.86 10.69
N VAL A 138 34.47 -1.96 10.76
CA VAL A 138 34.13 -1.20 11.97
C VAL A 138 32.92 -1.84 12.65
N GLN A 139 32.99 -2.07 13.96
CA GLN A 139 31.85 -2.61 14.69
C GLN A 139 30.71 -1.58 14.73
N GLY A 140 29.55 -1.95 14.22
CA GLY A 140 28.41 -1.06 14.07
C GLY A 140 28.40 -0.27 12.74
N GLN A 141 29.26 -0.63 11.78
CA GLN A 141 29.16 -0.15 10.41
C GLN A 141 27.80 -0.53 9.79
N ILE A 142 27.40 0.18 8.74
CA ILE A 142 26.13 -0.02 8.06
C ILE A 142 26.35 -0.79 6.77
N VAL A 143 25.72 -1.95 6.69
CA VAL A 143 25.72 -2.80 5.49
C VAL A 143 24.31 -2.80 4.92
N ALA A 144 24.16 -2.41 3.66
CA ALA A 144 22.93 -2.60 2.92
C ALA A 144 22.80 -4.08 2.55
N VAL A 145 21.62 -4.64 2.82
CA VAL A 145 21.26 -6.03 2.55
C VAL A 145 19.98 -6.02 1.75
N MET A 146 19.98 -6.63 0.57
CA MET A 146 18.78 -6.76 -0.24
C MET A 146 17.71 -7.57 0.51
N GLY A 147 16.45 -7.18 0.44
CA GLY A 147 15.37 -7.88 1.14
C GLY A 147 15.02 -9.23 0.54
N GLU A 148 15.22 -9.38 -0.77
CA GLU A 148 14.88 -10.58 -1.54
C GLU A 148 16.01 -11.02 -2.49
N PRO A 149 17.22 -11.27 -1.98
CA PRO A 149 18.37 -11.59 -2.82
C PRO A 149 18.16 -12.90 -3.59
N THR A 150 18.67 -12.93 -4.82
CA THR A 150 18.71 -14.10 -5.70
C THR A 150 20.16 -14.42 -6.11
N PRO A 151 20.45 -15.65 -6.57
CA PRO A 151 21.81 -16.03 -6.98
C PRO A 151 22.39 -15.22 -8.15
N ASP A 152 21.54 -14.55 -8.94
CA ASP A 152 21.95 -13.79 -10.11
C ASP A 152 22.20 -12.30 -9.79
N ASP A 153 21.94 -11.86 -8.55
CA ASP A 153 22.14 -10.47 -8.13
C ASP A 153 23.62 -10.14 -7.95
N MET A 154 24.00 -8.96 -8.46
CA MET A 154 25.40 -8.53 -8.49
C MET A 154 25.87 -7.96 -7.14
N ALA A 155 24.99 -7.42 -6.31
CA ALA A 155 25.35 -6.74 -5.07
C ALA A 155 24.31 -6.92 -3.94
N PRO A 156 24.01 -8.15 -3.49
CA PRO A 156 23.05 -8.38 -2.41
C PRO A 156 23.55 -7.93 -1.03
N LEU A 157 24.84 -7.59 -0.91
CA LEU A 157 25.49 -7.01 0.27
C LEU A 157 26.41 -5.88 -0.17
N LEU A 158 26.35 -4.73 0.50
CA LEU A 158 27.21 -3.58 0.22
C LEU A 158 27.54 -2.81 1.51
N LEU A 159 28.81 -2.48 1.76
CA LEU A 159 29.20 -1.57 2.83
C LEU A 159 28.79 -0.13 2.45
N MET A 160 27.96 0.50 3.27
CA MET A 160 27.44 1.85 2.99
C MET A 160 28.14 2.93 3.82
N PHE A 161 28.27 2.72 5.13
CA PHE A 161 28.78 3.74 6.06
C PHE A 161 29.56 3.12 7.21
N ASP A 162 30.56 3.84 7.72
CA ASP A 162 31.36 3.39 8.88
C ASP A 162 30.60 3.59 10.20
N THR A 163 29.65 4.54 10.24
CA THR A 163 28.88 4.88 11.44
C THR A 163 27.39 5.05 11.16
N PHE A 164 26.58 4.90 12.21
CA PHE A 164 25.13 5.13 12.13
C PHE A 164 24.78 6.60 11.90
N GLU A 165 25.53 7.53 12.49
CA GLU A 165 25.33 8.96 12.31
C GLU A 165 25.51 9.38 10.85
N GLU A 166 26.53 8.86 10.14
CA GLU A 166 26.72 9.11 8.70
C GLU A 166 25.54 8.58 7.89
N CYS A 167 25.09 7.36 8.17
CA CYS A 167 23.90 6.79 7.53
C CYS A 167 22.64 7.61 7.78
N LEU A 168 22.45 8.10 9.01
CA LEU A 168 21.26 8.86 9.36
C LEU A 168 21.26 10.25 8.70
N GLU A 169 22.43 10.89 8.59
CA GLU A 169 22.58 12.14 7.84
C GLU A 169 22.34 11.93 6.35
N ASP A 170 22.88 10.86 5.75
CA ASP A 170 22.66 10.55 4.33
C ASP A 170 21.18 10.30 4.03
N ILE A 171 20.51 9.50 4.87
CA ILE A 171 19.05 9.29 4.80
C ILE A 171 18.30 10.62 4.96
N ALA A 172 18.67 11.46 5.91
CA ALA A 172 18.02 12.75 6.11
C ALA A 172 18.20 13.68 4.90
N VAL A 173 19.40 13.69 4.30
CA VAL A 173 19.69 14.44 3.07
C VAL A 173 18.84 13.93 1.91
N ASP A 174 18.84 12.62 1.64
CA ASP A 174 18.06 12.00 0.56
C ASP A 174 16.53 12.21 0.75
N MET A 175 16.07 12.28 1.99
CA MET A 175 14.68 12.63 2.32
C MET A 175 14.36 14.13 2.23
N SER A 176 15.36 14.99 2.36
CA SER A 176 15.23 16.46 2.26
C SER A 176 15.42 16.98 0.84
N ASP A 177 16.13 16.21 0.02
CA ASP A 177 16.44 16.52 -1.36
C ASP A 177 15.18 16.31 -2.22
N ASP A 178 14.41 17.39 -2.38
CA ASP A 178 13.39 17.58 -3.43
C ASP A 178 13.99 17.55 -4.86
N THR A 179 15.23 17.07 -5.02
CA THR A 179 15.91 16.89 -6.31
C THR A 179 15.51 15.56 -6.93
N PRO A 180 14.65 15.55 -7.97
CA PRO A 180 14.46 14.36 -8.79
C PRO A 180 15.82 13.93 -9.36
N LEU A 181 16.27 12.72 -9.01
CA LEU A 181 17.30 11.90 -9.67
C LEU A 181 18.05 12.66 -10.76
N ASP A 182 19.18 13.31 -10.43
CA ASP A 182 20.01 14.17 -11.29
C ASP A 182 19.89 13.88 -12.81
N ILE A 183 18.83 14.42 -13.41
CA ILE A 183 18.43 14.20 -14.80
C ILE A 183 19.48 14.84 -15.72
N GLU A 184 20.20 15.87 -15.24
CA GLU A 184 21.31 16.48 -15.98
C GLU A 184 22.43 15.48 -16.26
N SER A 185 22.77 14.61 -15.28
CA SER A 185 23.77 13.55 -15.44
C SER A 185 23.31 12.43 -16.38
N PHE A 186 22.00 12.14 -16.42
CA PHE A 186 21.40 11.14 -17.31
C PHE A 186 21.25 11.67 -18.76
N LEU A 187 20.78 12.91 -18.94
CA LEU A 187 20.59 13.55 -20.24
C LEU A 187 21.90 13.94 -20.93
N ALA A 188 22.95 14.26 -20.15
CA ALA A 188 24.29 14.47 -20.70
C ALA A 188 24.86 13.20 -21.39
N GLN A 189 24.36 12.01 -21.05
CA GLN A 189 24.77 10.74 -21.67
C GLN A 189 23.93 10.35 -22.89
N THR A 190 22.68 10.81 -22.99
CA THR A 190 21.74 10.39 -24.04
C THR A 190 21.53 11.42 -25.15
N GLY A 191 21.83 12.70 -24.91
CA GLY A 191 21.81 13.75 -25.93
C GLY A 191 20.43 14.19 -26.39
N GLU A 192 19.39 13.96 -25.58
CA GLU A 192 18.01 14.40 -25.86
C GLU A 192 17.63 15.68 -25.10
N ASP A 193 16.74 16.47 -25.70
CA ASP A 193 16.45 17.86 -25.30
C ASP A 193 15.40 17.93 -24.16
N LEU A 194 15.71 18.75 -23.14
CA LEU A 194 14.99 18.86 -21.85
C LEU A 194 13.49 19.18 -21.98
N ASP A 195 13.11 19.93 -23.02
CA ASP A 195 11.74 20.44 -23.18
C ASP A 195 10.72 19.33 -23.49
N ALA A 196 11.14 18.21 -24.09
CA ALA A 196 10.23 17.11 -24.42
C ALA A 196 9.94 16.16 -23.24
N PHE A 197 10.86 16.10 -22.26
CA PHE A 197 10.77 15.21 -21.11
C PHE A 197 10.08 15.89 -19.90
N GLY A 198 10.28 17.20 -19.74
CA GLY A 198 9.62 18.01 -18.71
C GLY A 198 8.09 18.05 -18.85
N ASP A 199 7.57 18.04 -20.08
CA ASP A 199 6.13 17.98 -20.34
C ASP A 199 5.53 16.61 -19.99
N LEU A 200 6.31 15.51 -20.04
CA LEU A 200 5.81 14.17 -19.75
C LEU A 200 5.83 13.84 -18.24
N LEU A 201 6.86 14.30 -17.52
CA LEU A 201 7.00 14.13 -16.06
C LEU A 201 6.09 15.07 -15.26
N GLY A 202 5.88 16.29 -15.74
CA GLY A 202 4.96 17.25 -15.11
C GLY A 202 3.50 16.76 -15.08
N ILE A 203 3.12 15.91 -16.04
CA ILE A 203 1.77 15.32 -16.13
C ILE A 203 1.67 14.02 -15.30
N ALA A 204 2.75 13.25 -15.19
CA ALA A 204 2.74 11.95 -14.52
C ALA A 204 2.90 12.02 -12.98
N GLN A 205 3.53 13.06 -12.41
CA GLN A 205 3.74 13.15 -10.96
C GLN A 205 2.78 14.12 -10.23
N GLN A 206 2.15 15.08 -10.91
CA GLN A 206 1.23 16.01 -10.25
C GLN A 206 -0.18 15.44 -9.99
N ASP A 207 -0.62 14.42 -10.74
CA ASP A 207 -2.01 13.98 -10.70
C ASP A 207 -2.29 12.75 -9.81
N PHE A 208 -1.34 11.82 -9.62
CA PHE A 208 -1.63 10.56 -8.91
C PHE A 208 -1.76 10.72 -7.40
N GLY A 209 -0.76 11.34 -6.75
CA GLY A 209 -0.81 11.59 -5.30
C GLY A 209 -1.91 12.58 -4.92
N ALA A 210 -2.13 13.61 -5.75
CA ALA A 210 -3.18 14.61 -5.53
C ALA A 210 -4.59 14.01 -5.69
N TYR A 211 -4.79 13.09 -6.64
CA TYR A 211 -6.07 12.41 -6.83
C TYR A 211 -6.42 11.51 -5.64
N ASP A 212 -5.49 10.64 -5.23
CA ASP A 212 -5.71 9.74 -4.09
C ASP A 212 -5.95 10.53 -2.80
N ALA A 213 -5.16 11.59 -2.56
CA ALA A 213 -5.36 12.48 -1.41
C ALA A 213 -6.72 13.20 -1.46
N ALA A 214 -7.20 13.60 -2.64
CA ALA A 214 -8.52 14.21 -2.79
C ALA A 214 -9.65 13.23 -2.49
N VAL A 215 -9.52 11.97 -2.93
CA VAL A 215 -10.47 10.89 -2.62
C VAL A 215 -10.46 10.58 -1.12
N GLU A 216 -9.29 10.45 -0.51
CA GLU A 216 -9.16 10.20 0.93
C GLU A 216 -9.74 11.35 1.76
N ALA A 217 -9.40 12.61 1.45
CA ALA A 217 -9.96 13.77 2.12
C ALA A 217 -11.49 13.83 1.98
N HIS A 218 -12.02 13.40 0.83
CA HIS A 218 -13.46 13.29 0.62
C HIS A 218 -14.10 12.22 1.52
N ILE A 219 -13.49 11.03 1.61
CA ILE A 219 -13.91 9.94 2.50
C ILE A 219 -13.92 10.44 3.95
N VAL A 220 -12.81 11.01 4.43
CA VAL A 220 -12.69 11.49 5.81
C VAL A 220 -13.73 12.56 6.12
N ARG A 221 -13.94 13.51 5.20
CA ARG A 221 -14.93 14.59 5.37
C ARG A 221 -16.36 14.08 5.49
N THR A 222 -16.71 13.01 4.76
CA THR A 222 -18.12 12.59 4.59
C THR A 222 -18.49 11.36 5.42
N LEU A 223 -17.54 10.46 5.64
CA LEU A 223 -17.72 9.19 6.34
C LEU A 223 -16.90 9.09 7.64
N GLY A 224 -15.89 9.95 7.83
CA GLY A 224 -15.03 9.94 9.01
C GLY A 224 -13.70 9.20 8.77
N GLU A 225 -12.89 9.13 9.82
CA GLU A 225 -11.54 8.53 9.78
C GLU A 225 -11.55 7.09 9.25
N THR A 226 -10.50 6.75 8.51
CA THR A 226 -10.23 5.41 8.00
C THR A 226 -9.48 4.60 9.05
N ASP A 227 -9.71 3.28 9.11
CA ASP A 227 -8.99 2.35 9.99
C ASP A 227 -7.73 1.79 9.32
N GLY A 228 -7.38 2.30 8.13
CA GLY A 228 -6.22 1.94 7.33
C GLY A 228 -6.53 1.77 5.84
N VAL A 229 -5.49 1.62 5.03
CA VAL A 229 -5.59 1.34 3.59
C VAL A 229 -5.08 -0.08 3.31
N LEU A 230 -5.99 -0.97 2.93
CA LEU A 230 -5.68 -2.32 2.48
C LEU A 230 -5.10 -2.23 1.05
N ARG A 231 -3.78 -2.06 0.91
CA ARG A 231 -3.14 -2.00 -0.41
C ARG A 231 -2.98 -3.39 -1.01
N HIS A 232 -3.40 -3.56 -2.26
CA HIS A 232 -3.03 -4.73 -3.06
C HIS A 232 -1.68 -4.45 -3.72
N MET A 233 -0.64 -5.17 -3.27
CA MET A 233 0.61 -5.29 -4.02
C MET A 233 0.31 -6.08 -5.28
N ALA A 234 0.27 -5.39 -6.43
CA ALA A 234 0.53 -6.07 -7.68
C ALA A 234 2.05 -6.19 -7.82
N GLU A 235 2.55 -7.42 -7.87
CA GLU A 235 3.98 -7.76 -8.01
C GLU A 235 4.54 -7.39 -9.40
N ASP A 236 3.72 -6.88 -10.32
CA ASP A 236 4.09 -6.47 -11.68
C ASP A 236 4.01 -4.95 -11.86
N ASP A 237 5.10 -4.37 -12.37
CA ASP A 237 5.28 -2.94 -12.71
C ASP A 237 4.27 -2.41 -13.75
N ASP A 238 3.53 -3.30 -14.41
CA ASP A 238 2.50 -3.02 -15.44
C ASP A 238 1.06 -2.93 -14.90
N LEU A 239 0.82 -3.23 -13.62
CA LEU A 239 -0.53 -3.25 -13.02
C LEU A 239 -0.91 -1.93 -12.35
N LYS A 240 -2.17 -1.55 -12.52
CA LYS A 240 -2.75 -0.32 -11.97
C LYS A 240 -2.69 -0.32 -10.44
N ARG A 241 -2.05 0.70 -9.86
CA ARG A 241 -2.01 0.91 -8.41
C ARG A 241 -3.41 1.26 -7.90
N ILE A 242 -4.01 0.36 -7.13
CA ILE A 242 -5.34 0.54 -6.55
C ILE A 242 -5.24 0.44 -5.04
N HIS A 243 -5.67 1.48 -4.35
CA HIS A 243 -5.80 1.51 -2.89
C HIS A 243 -7.21 1.10 -2.49
N ILE A 244 -7.35 0.42 -1.34
CA ILE A 244 -8.67 0.12 -0.75
C ILE A 244 -8.70 0.69 0.66
N HIS A 245 -9.42 1.79 0.85
CA HIS A 245 -9.67 2.43 2.13
C HIS A 245 -10.66 1.60 2.93
N HIS A 246 -10.33 1.26 4.17
CA HIS A 246 -11.22 0.55 5.08
C HIS A 246 -11.72 1.49 6.18
N LEU A 247 -13.04 1.48 6.37
CA LEU A 247 -13.69 2.12 7.51
C LEU A 247 -14.43 1.03 8.28
N ALA A 248 -14.08 0.83 9.54
CA ALA A 248 -14.76 -0.07 10.45
C ALA A 248 -16.19 0.44 10.74
N ALA A 249 -17.00 -0.49 11.22
CA ALA A 249 -18.32 -0.18 11.73
C ALA A 249 -18.22 0.58 13.05
N ASN A 250 -19.13 1.52 13.26
CA ASN A 250 -19.26 2.26 14.51
C ASN A 250 -20.75 2.41 14.90
N GLU A 251 -21.03 3.13 15.99
CA GLU A 251 -22.39 3.29 16.51
C GLU A 251 -23.35 3.98 15.53
N THR A 252 -22.87 4.93 14.72
CA THR A 252 -23.69 5.71 13.77
C THR A 252 -23.72 5.08 12.38
N ARG A 253 -22.73 4.25 12.05
CA ARG A 253 -22.60 3.48 10.83
C ARG A 253 -22.37 2.00 11.19
N PRO A 254 -23.44 1.20 11.39
CA PRO A 254 -23.34 -0.19 11.85
C PRO A 254 -22.96 -1.16 10.73
N PHE A 255 -21.99 -0.78 9.90
CA PHE A 255 -21.41 -1.55 8.81
C PHE A 255 -20.02 -1.00 8.47
N GLN A 256 -19.16 -1.88 7.99
CA GLN A 256 -17.85 -1.54 7.45
C GLN A 256 -17.99 -1.03 6.01
N VAL A 257 -17.04 -0.22 5.56
CA VAL A 257 -16.99 0.29 4.18
C VAL A 257 -15.59 0.04 3.63
N LEU A 258 -15.52 -0.52 2.42
CA LEU A 258 -14.32 -0.61 1.60
C LEU A 258 -14.49 0.32 0.41
N ILE A 259 -13.52 1.19 0.13
CA ILE A 259 -13.61 2.20 -0.94
C ILE A 259 -12.32 2.15 -1.75
N THR A 260 -12.41 2.08 -3.08
CA THR A 260 -11.21 2.13 -3.91
C THR A 260 -10.72 3.56 -4.12
N SER A 261 -9.42 3.72 -4.36
CA SER A 261 -8.86 4.88 -5.06
C SER A 261 -7.81 4.44 -6.07
N GLY A 262 -7.62 5.25 -7.12
CA GLY A 262 -6.67 4.97 -8.20
C GLY A 262 -7.31 4.31 -9.43
N MET A 263 -8.63 4.09 -9.45
CA MET A 263 -9.35 3.53 -10.62
C MET A 263 -9.47 4.51 -11.80
N GLY A 264 -9.17 5.80 -11.60
CA GLY A 264 -9.40 6.88 -12.56
C GLY A 264 -8.20 7.40 -13.36
N ASP A 265 -7.08 6.66 -13.43
CA ASP A 265 -5.83 7.14 -14.06
C ASP A 265 -5.99 7.55 -15.55
N PRO A 266 -5.66 8.81 -15.91
CA PRO A 266 -5.72 9.33 -17.27
C PRO A 266 -4.64 8.80 -18.24
N ALA A 267 -3.58 8.13 -17.78
CA ALA A 267 -2.50 7.64 -18.66
C ALA A 267 -2.97 6.67 -19.76
N GLN A 268 -4.13 6.01 -19.58
CA GLN A 268 -4.75 5.13 -20.58
C GLN A 268 -5.97 5.74 -21.29
N ALA A 269 -6.44 6.91 -20.85
CA ALA A 269 -7.51 7.63 -21.53
C ALA A 269 -6.86 8.48 -22.63
N GLY A 270 -6.74 7.90 -23.84
CA GLY A 270 -6.35 8.64 -25.03
C GLY A 270 -7.05 10.01 -25.07
N GLN A 271 -6.25 11.04 -25.31
CA GLN A 271 -6.56 12.47 -25.31
C GLN A 271 -8.03 12.89 -25.52
N GLU A 272 -8.43 13.93 -24.78
CA GLU A 272 -9.41 15.00 -25.10
C GLU A 272 -10.76 15.12 -24.38
N GLU A 273 -11.16 14.24 -23.46
CA GLU A 273 -12.36 14.52 -22.64
C GLU A 273 -12.08 14.30 -21.15
N ALA A 274 -12.62 15.19 -20.30
CA ALA A 274 -12.67 15.05 -18.86
C ALA A 274 -13.45 13.77 -18.51
N ALA A 275 -12.78 12.62 -18.66
CA ALA A 275 -13.35 11.31 -18.46
C ALA A 275 -13.71 11.20 -16.99
N ALA A 276 -15.01 11.22 -16.69
CA ALA A 276 -15.43 11.22 -15.30
C ALA A 276 -15.06 9.88 -14.66
N ARG A 277 -14.36 10.02 -13.53
CA ARG A 277 -13.65 8.97 -12.82
C ARG A 277 -14.64 8.24 -11.93
N THR A 278 -14.40 6.95 -11.66
CA THR A 278 -15.29 6.14 -10.85
C THR A 278 -14.50 5.36 -9.84
N GLU A 279 -14.94 5.38 -8.58
CA GLU A 279 -14.44 4.55 -7.51
C GLU A 279 -15.54 3.63 -6.99
N LEU A 280 -15.15 2.43 -6.56
CA LEU A 280 -16.04 1.39 -6.07
C LEU A 280 -16.15 1.43 -4.55
N VAL A 281 -17.33 1.06 -4.07
CA VAL A 281 -17.67 1.06 -2.65
C VAL A 281 -18.34 -0.27 -2.31
N LEU A 282 -17.90 -0.92 -1.24
CA LEU A 282 -18.49 -2.18 -0.77
C LEU A 282 -18.78 -2.08 0.73
N LEU A 283 -20.04 -2.30 1.11
CA LEU A 283 -20.46 -2.23 2.51
C LEU A 283 -20.59 -3.63 3.09
N LEU A 284 -19.96 -3.88 4.23
CA LEU A 284 -19.95 -5.19 4.87
C LEU A 284 -20.53 -5.13 6.28
N PRO A 285 -21.16 -6.21 6.78
CA PRO A 285 -21.57 -6.30 8.16
C PRO A 285 -20.39 -6.10 9.15
N PRO A 286 -20.62 -5.56 10.37
CA PRO A 286 -19.56 -5.33 11.36
C PRO A 286 -18.71 -6.56 11.70
N GLN A 287 -19.33 -7.74 11.65
CA GLN A 287 -18.71 -9.01 11.99
C GLN A 287 -17.93 -9.66 10.83
N TRP A 288 -17.96 -9.08 9.64
CA TRP A 288 -17.30 -9.66 8.47
C TRP A 288 -15.79 -9.56 8.60
N ASN A 289 -15.07 -10.68 8.54
CA ASN A 289 -13.61 -10.69 8.58
C ASN A 289 -13.05 -10.44 7.17
N ILE A 290 -12.53 -9.24 6.93
CA ILE A 290 -12.00 -8.80 5.64
C ILE A 290 -10.65 -9.44 5.28
N GLN A 291 -9.92 -9.97 6.28
CA GLN A 291 -8.63 -10.65 6.12
C GLN A 291 -8.77 -12.18 6.24
N ALA A 292 -9.97 -12.72 5.98
CA ALA A 292 -10.19 -14.15 6.06
C ALA A 292 -9.58 -14.87 4.86
N ASP A 293 -8.93 -16.01 5.11
CA ASP A 293 -8.46 -16.92 4.06
C ASP A 293 -9.58 -17.81 3.50
N ASP A 294 -10.67 -17.99 4.26
CA ASP A 294 -11.80 -18.82 3.84
C ASP A 294 -12.51 -18.19 2.64
N PRO A 295 -12.67 -18.89 1.50
CA PRO A 295 -13.25 -18.31 0.29
C PRO A 295 -14.63 -17.66 0.48
N ALA A 296 -15.47 -18.19 1.38
CA ALA A 296 -16.81 -17.64 1.63
C ALA A 296 -16.79 -16.31 2.40
N ALA A 297 -15.69 -16.00 3.08
CA ALA A 297 -15.44 -14.73 3.75
C ALA A 297 -14.47 -13.81 2.98
N ALA A 298 -13.59 -14.37 2.15
CA ALA A 298 -12.56 -13.65 1.39
C ALA A 298 -13.08 -12.97 0.12
N TRP A 299 -14.17 -13.49 -0.46
CA TRP A 299 -14.69 -13.02 -1.75
C TRP A 299 -14.92 -11.50 -1.85
N PRO A 300 -15.38 -10.76 -0.81
CA PRO A 300 -15.66 -9.34 -0.96
C PRO A 300 -14.42 -8.53 -1.33
N LEU A 301 -13.32 -8.73 -0.62
CA LEU A 301 -12.06 -8.04 -0.88
C LEU A 301 -11.47 -8.48 -2.23
N GLN A 302 -11.47 -9.81 -2.49
CA GLN A 302 -10.94 -10.36 -3.73
C GLN A 302 -11.68 -9.84 -4.97
N TRP A 303 -13.01 -9.83 -4.96
CA TRP A 303 -13.80 -9.34 -6.09
C TRP A 303 -13.75 -7.83 -6.24
N LEU A 304 -13.63 -7.08 -5.14
CA LEU A 304 -13.37 -5.64 -5.22
C LEU A 304 -12.04 -5.36 -5.94
N GLN A 305 -10.97 -6.08 -5.59
CA GLN A 305 -9.66 -5.98 -6.26
C GLN A 305 -9.73 -6.37 -7.74
N ILE A 306 -10.40 -7.49 -8.07
CA ILE A 306 -10.56 -7.95 -9.45
C ILE A 306 -11.31 -6.91 -10.29
N ILE A 307 -12.44 -6.39 -9.78
CA ILE A 307 -13.29 -5.47 -10.53
C ILE A 307 -12.63 -4.10 -10.68
N ALA A 308 -11.88 -3.66 -9.67
CA ALA A 308 -11.18 -2.38 -9.71
C ALA A 308 -10.09 -2.34 -10.80
N GLN A 309 -9.48 -3.49 -11.11
CA GLN A 309 -8.49 -3.63 -12.19
C GLN A 309 -9.12 -3.73 -13.59
N MET A 310 -10.43 -3.92 -13.71
CA MET A 310 -11.09 -3.97 -15.02
C MET A 310 -11.10 -2.59 -15.68
N PRO A 311 -10.98 -2.50 -17.01
CA PRO A 311 -11.23 -1.25 -17.73
C PRO A 311 -12.64 -0.75 -17.42
N VAL A 312 -12.73 0.36 -16.69
CA VAL A 312 -14.00 1.03 -16.42
C VAL A 312 -14.21 2.06 -17.53
N PRO A 313 -15.24 1.92 -18.38
CA PRO A 313 -15.54 2.95 -19.36
C PRO A 313 -15.90 4.26 -18.64
N PRO A 314 -15.65 5.43 -19.26
CA PRO A 314 -15.90 6.73 -18.66
C PRO A 314 -17.36 6.85 -18.19
N SER A 315 -17.53 7.63 -17.13
CA SER A 315 -18.73 7.76 -16.27
C SER A 315 -20.09 7.36 -16.82
N PHE A 316 -20.88 6.81 -15.89
CA PHE A 316 -22.26 6.45 -16.13
C PHE A 316 -23.12 7.66 -16.50
N ALA A 317 -23.88 7.53 -17.58
CA ALA A 317 -25.06 8.35 -17.76
C ALA A 317 -26.00 8.16 -16.55
N PRO A 318 -26.49 9.24 -15.92
CA PRO A 318 -27.38 9.14 -14.77
C PRO A 318 -28.55 8.18 -15.02
N GLY A 319 -28.77 7.21 -14.14
CA GLY A 319 -29.91 6.29 -14.18
C GLY A 319 -29.71 4.96 -14.92
N ARG A 320 -28.49 4.63 -15.38
CA ARG A 320 -28.13 3.27 -15.81
C ARG A 320 -27.01 2.74 -14.94
N GLY A 321 -27.25 1.66 -14.17
CA GLY A 321 -26.17 0.93 -13.50
C GLY A 321 -25.51 -0.09 -14.44
N ARG A 322 -24.43 -0.74 -13.99
CA ARG A 322 -23.72 -1.79 -14.74
C ARG A 322 -23.81 -3.12 -14.04
N ILE A 323 -23.95 -4.18 -14.82
CA ILE A 323 -23.90 -5.55 -14.34
C ILE A 323 -22.53 -6.15 -14.65
N ILE A 324 -21.96 -6.85 -13.67
CA ILE A 324 -20.79 -7.72 -13.82
C ILE A 324 -21.22 -9.12 -13.41
N ALA A 325 -21.52 -9.98 -14.37
CA ALA A 325 -21.82 -11.40 -14.10
C ALA A 325 -20.53 -12.20 -13.91
N LEU A 326 -20.53 -13.18 -13.01
CA LEU A 326 -19.38 -14.06 -12.79
C LEU A 326 -19.09 -14.93 -14.02
N ASP A 327 -20.16 -15.51 -14.59
CA ASP A 327 -20.11 -16.30 -15.80
C ASP A 327 -21.21 -15.90 -16.78
N ARG A 328 -20.95 -16.13 -18.08
CA ARG A 328 -21.94 -15.83 -19.14
C ARG A 328 -23.22 -16.65 -19.02
N ASP A 329 -23.10 -17.86 -18.46
CA ASP A 329 -24.20 -18.81 -18.33
C ASP A 329 -25.01 -18.62 -17.03
N ARG A 330 -24.58 -17.72 -16.12
CA ARG A 330 -25.19 -17.42 -14.81
C ARG A 330 -25.38 -18.64 -13.93
N LYS A 331 -24.46 -19.60 -14.02
CA LYS A 331 -24.47 -20.85 -13.25
C LYS A 331 -23.56 -20.79 -12.05
N GLU A 332 -22.58 -19.89 -12.07
CA GLU A 332 -21.62 -19.75 -10.99
C GLU A 332 -22.15 -18.77 -9.94
N THR A 333 -21.78 -19.02 -8.68
CA THR A 333 -22.08 -18.12 -7.58
C THR A 333 -20.82 -17.83 -6.79
N LEU A 334 -20.79 -16.67 -6.11
CA LEU A 334 -19.72 -16.34 -5.18
C LEU A 334 -19.64 -17.42 -4.08
N PRO A 335 -18.42 -17.80 -3.65
CA PRO A 335 -18.23 -18.86 -2.67
C PRO A 335 -19.12 -18.68 -1.43
N GLY A 336 -19.88 -19.72 -1.08
CA GLY A 336 -20.73 -19.71 0.12
C GLY A 336 -21.98 -18.80 0.04
N THR A 337 -22.28 -18.20 -1.11
CA THR A 337 -23.45 -17.34 -1.29
C THR A 337 -24.27 -17.73 -2.53
N PRO A 338 -25.53 -17.27 -2.65
CA PRO A 338 -26.35 -17.49 -3.84
C PRO A 338 -26.17 -16.41 -4.92
N PHE A 339 -25.23 -15.49 -4.76
CA PHE A 339 -25.04 -14.35 -5.68
C PHE A 339 -24.25 -14.74 -6.92
N GLY A 340 -24.76 -14.37 -8.11
CA GLY A 340 -24.18 -14.72 -9.41
C GLY A 340 -23.45 -13.56 -10.12
N GLY A 341 -23.29 -12.42 -9.45
CA GLY A 341 -22.62 -11.26 -10.00
C GLY A 341 -22.89 -10.00 -9.19
N PHE A 342 -22.54 -8.85 -9.78
CA PHE A 342 -22.60 -7.55 -9.15
C PHE A 342 -23.37 -6.53 -9.99
N PHE A 343 -24.00 -5.58 -9.32
CA PHE A 343 -24.59 -4.39 -9.90
C PHE A 343 -23.93 -3.14 -9.32
N LEU A 344 -23.36 -2.32 -10.20
CA LEU A 344 -22.69 -1.08 -9.85
C LEU A 344 -23.70 0.06 -9.92
N TYR A 345 -23.98 0.69 -8.78
CA TYR A 345 -24.97 1.76 -8.66
C TYR A 345 -24.64 2.69 -7.49
N PRO A 346 -24.99 4.00 -7.54
CA PRO A 346 -24.72 4.90 -6.42
C PRO A 346 -25.31 4.40 -5.09
N PRO A 347 -24.60 4.52 -3.95
CA PRO A 347 -25.09 4.11 -2.63
C PRO A 347 -26.11 5.11 -2.05
N LEU A 348 -27.36 5.03 -2.52
CA LEU A 348 -28.41 6.01 -2.23
C LEU A 348 -29.09 5.84 -0.85
N VAL A 349 -28.96 4.67 -0.21
CA VAL A 349 -29.66 4.35 1.06
C VAL A 349 -28.72 4.46 2.26
N SER A 350 -27.53 3.85 2.17
CA SER A 350 -26.65 3.67 3.34
C SER A 350 -25.62 4.79 3.52
N LEU A 351 -25.29 5.55 2.47
CA LEU A 351 -24.25 6.59 2.52
C LEU A 351 -24.83 8.00 2.27
N PRO A 352 -24.22 9.06 2.82
CA PRO A 352 -24.70 10.43 2.66
C PRO A 352 -24.61 10.90 1.20
N GLN A 353 -25.54 11.77 0.78
CA GLN A 353 -25.57 12.30 -0.59
C GLN A 353 -24.29 13.05 -0.96
N ASP A 354 -23.70 13.76 0.00
CA ASP A 354 -22.47 14.54 -0.18
C ASP A 354 -21.22 13.66 -0.40
N PHE A 355 -21.33 12.32 -0.20
CA PHE A 355 -20.29 11.35 -0.52
C PHE A 355 -20.34 10.85 -1.97
N LEU A 356 -21.48 10.97 -2.65
CA LEU A 356 -21.68 10.30 -3.94
C LEU A 356 -20.80 10.87 -5.07
N HIS A 357 -20.36 12.12 -4.90
CA HIS A 357 -19.62 12.88 -5.91
C HIS A 357 -18.50 13.72 -5.27
N LEU A 358 -17.34 13.70 -5.91
CA LEU A 358 -16.21 14.57 -5.59
C LEU A 358 -15.82 15.37 -6.83
N THR A 359 -15.93 16.69 -6.72
CA THR A 359 -15.34 17.63 -7.68
C THR A 359 -13.87 17.85 -7.33
N LEU A 360 -12.98 17.54 -8.27
CA LEU A 360 -11.54 17.75 -8.18
C LEU A 360 -11.17 19.21 -8.48
N PRO A 361 -9.97 19.68 -8.06
CA PRO A 361 -9.51 21.05 -8.29
C PRO A 361 -9.45 21.46 -9.78
N ASP A 362 -9.22 20.50 -10.67
CA ASP A 362 -9.19 20.67 -12.13
C ASP A 362 -10.61 20.71 -12.76
N GLY A 363 -11.67 20.53 -11.96
CA GLY A 363 -13.05 20.44 -12.40
C GLY A 363 -13.49 19.04 -12.85
N GLY A 364 -12.61 18.03 -12.74
CA GLY A 364 -12.96 16.63 -12.92
C GLY A 364 -13.94 16.14 -11.85
N GLU A 365 -14.77 15.17 -12.19
CA GLU A 365 -15.73 14.57 -11.26
C GLU A 365 -15.38 13.11 -11.01
N VAL A 366 -15.42 12.72 -9.72
CA VAL A 366 -15.33 11.34 -9.27
C VAL A 366 -16.69 10.90 -8.76
N THR A 367 -17.18 9.76 -9.26
CA THR A 367 -18.44 9.15 -8.80
C THR A 367 -18.15 7.88 -8.02
N PHE A 368 -18.80 7.74 -6.87
CA PHE A 368 -18.68 6.54 -6.03
C PHE A 368 -19.85 5.58 -6.29
N LEU A 369 -19.55 4.33 -6.65
CA LEU A 369 -20.55 3.31 -6.97
C LEU A 369 -20.47 2.13 -6.01
N ALA A 370 -21.59 1.79 -5.40
CA ALA A 370 -21.72 0.58 -4.61
C ALA A 370 -21.63 -0.65 -5.50
N LEU A 371 -20.89 -1.65 -5.04
CA LEU A 371 -20.77 -2.97 -5.63
C LEU A 371 -21.82 -3.90 -4.98
N LEU A 372 -23.00 -4.01 -5.58
CA LEU A 372 -24.13 -4.75 -5.01
C LEU A 372 -24.15 -6.19 -5.51
N PRO A 373 -23.98 -7.22 -4.66
CA PRO A 373 -24.09 -8.59 -5.10
C PRO A 373 -25.56 -8.95 -5.41
N LEU A 374 -25.79 -9.54 -6.58
CA LEU A 374 -27.11 -9.89 -7.10
C LEU A 374 -27.29 -11.38 -7.33
N TYR A 375 -28.52 -11.85 -7.17
CA TYR A 375 -28.94 -13.19 -7.61
C TYR A 375 -28.92 -13.28 -9.14
N PRO A 376 -28.70 -14.47 -9.72
CA PRO A 376 -28.85 -14.70 -11.16
C PRO A 376 -30.20 -14.21 -11.73
N ALA A 377 -31.28 -14.37 -10.97
CA ALA A 377 -32.62 -13.93 -11.38
C ALA A 377 -32.77 -12.40 -11.34
N GLU A 378 -32.15 -11.71 -10.38
CA GLU A 378 -32.14 -10.25 -10.31
C GLU A 378 -31.34 -9.63 -11.46
N ILE A 379 -30.22 -10.27 -11.82
CA ILE A 379 -29.44 -9.92 -13.01
C ILE A 379 -30.31 -10.07 -14.27
N ALA A 380 -31.06 -11.16 -14.40
CA ALA A 380 -31.98 -11.35 -15.51
C ALA A 380 -33.11 -10.32 -15.53
N LEU A 381 -33.66 -9.98 -14.36
CA LEU A 381 -34.68 -8.94 -14.23
C LEU A 381 -34.18 -7.59 -14.75
N LEU A 382 -32.92 -7.22 -14.48
CA LEU A 382 -32.33 -5.95 -14.95
C LEU A 382 -32.23 -5.84 -16.48
N GLU A 383 -32.30 -6.95 -17.21
CA GLU A 383 -32.33 -6.96 -18.69
C GLU A 383 -33.73 -6.75 -19.26
N GLU A 384 -34.78 -6.87 -18.44
CA GLU A 384 -36.16 -6.65 -18.83
C GLU A 384 -36.52 -5.16 -18.90
N GLU A 385 -37.60 -4.84 -19.62
CA GLU A 385 -38.18 -3.51 -19.58
C GLU A 385 -38.65 -3.16 -18.16
N ASN A 386 -38.26 -1.99 -17.65
CA ASN A 386 -38.50 -1.56 -16.27
C ASN A 386 -37.88 -2.46 -15.18
N GLY A 387 -36.94 -3.33 -15.54
CA GLY A 387 -36.23 -4.22 -14.61
C GLY A 387 -35.65 -3.51 -13.40
N LEU A 388 -34.94 -2.40 -13.63
CA LEU A 388 -34.34 -1.57 -12.58
C LEU A 388 -35.36 -1.04 -11.56
N ALA A 389 -36.48 -0.51 -12.05
CA ALA A 389 -37.53 0.03 -11.19
C ALA A 389 -38.21 -1.07 -10.36
N ARG A 390 -38.42 -2.26 -10.96
CA ARG A 390 -38.96 -3.43 -10.28
C ARG A 390 -38.00 -3.94 -9.21
N LEU A 391 -36.72 -4.04 -9.53
CA LEU A 391 -35.69 -4.47 -8.59
C LEU A 391 -35.63 -3.52 -7.38
N PHE A 392 -35.59 -2.20 -7.60
CA PHE A 392 -35.59 -1.24 -6.50
C PHE A 392 -36.89 -1.22 -5.69
N ALA A 393 -38.04 -1.44 -6.32
CA ALA A 393 -39.30 -1.61 -5.59
C ALA A 393 -39.26 -2.84 -4.67
N ALA A 394 -38.72 -3.96 -5.15
CA ALA A 394 -38.53 -5.17 -4.36
C ALA A 394 -37.49 -4.98 -3.24
N PHE A 395 -36.36 -4.31 -3.51
CA PHE A 395 -35.38 -3.95 -2.48
C PHE A 395 -36.00 -3.10 -1.39
N SER A 396 -36.80 -2.09 -1.77
CA SER A 396 -37.53 -1.26 -0.81
C SER A 396 -38.51 -2.08 0.04
N GLN A 397 -39.26 -3.00 -0.57
CA GLN A 397 -40.20 -3.89 0.12
C GLN A 397 -39.49 -4.84 1.10
N HIS A 398 -38.32 -5.36 0.72
CA HIS A 398 -37.53 -6.29 1.52
C HIS A 398 -36.47 -5.62 2.40
N GLN A 399 -36.43 -4.28 2.42
CA GLN A 399 -35.45 -3.48 3.17
C GLN A 399 -33.99 -3.83 2.82
N VAL A 400 -33.74 -4.20 1.57
CA VAL A 400 -32.39 -4.44 1.06
C VAL A 400 -31.68 -3.09 0.94
N THR A 401 -30.49 -3.00 1.55
CA THR A 401 -29.60 -1.84 1.47
C THR A 401 -28.35 -2.21 0.67
N GLU A 402 -27.38 -1.30 0.59
CA GLU A 402 -26.09 -1.58 -0.05
C GLU A 402 -25.15 -2.43 0.81
N CYS A 403 -25.46 -2.65 2.09
CA CYS A 403 -24.69 -3.54 2.95
C CYS A 403 -24.94 -5.01 2.57
N VAL A 404 -23.87 -5.77 2.39
CA VAL A 404 -23.93 -7.18 2.00
C VAL A 404 -24.67 -8.00 3.05
N ASP A 405 -25.77 -8.61 2.63
CA ASP A 405 -26.53 -9.60 3.41
C ASP A 405 -26.74 -10.86 2.58
N ALA A 406 -25.93 -11.89 2.83
CA ALA A 406 -26.03 -13.18 2.14
C ALA A 406 -27.32 -13.97 2.50
N THR A 407 -28.09 -13.49 3.48
CA THR A 407 -29.34 -14.13 3.94
C THR A 407 -30.60 -13.47 3.40
N ARG A 408 -30.48 -12.35 2.66
CA ARG A 408 -31.60 -11.63 2.06
C ARG A 408 -32.37 -12.51 1.05
N PRO A 409 -33.66 -12.25 0.78
CA PRO A 409 -34.37 -12.95 -0.28
C PRO A 409 -33.93 -12.48 -1.68
N ASP A 410 -34.13 -13.36 -2.67
CA ASP A 410 -34.09 -13.03 -4.09
C ASP A 410 -35.26 -12.08 -4.43
N CYS A 411 -34.94 -10.92 -4.99
CA CYS A 411 -35.87 -9.82 -5.27
C CYS A 411 -36.31 -9.76 -6.74
N ALA A 412 -36.13 -10.83 -7.52
CA ALA A 412 -36.55 -10.89 -8.93
C ALA A 412 -38.05 -11.20 -9.12
N SER A 413 -38.73 -11.71 -8.08
CA SER A 413 -40.09 -12.27 -8.14
C SER A 413 -41.22 -11.26 -8.04
#